data_AF-A0A938CSA5-F1
#
_entry.id   AF-A0A938CSA5-F1
#
_cell.length_a   1.000
_cell.length_b   1.000
_cell.length_c   1.000
_cell.angle_alpha   90.00
_cell.angle_beta   90.00
_cell.angle_gamma   90.00
#
_symmetry.space_group_name_H-M   'P 1'
#
loop_
_entity.id
_entity.type
_entity.pdbx_description
1 polymer ?
#
loop_
_entity_poly.entity_id
_entity_poly.type
_entity_poly.pdbx_seq_one_letter_code
_entity_poly.pdbx_strand_id
1 'polypeptide(L)'
;MSQRAHPYMANSVAAIKRAMLDEIGAGSIAELFEQIPADHRLARPLNLPPALPSEAALRRHLLDALSKNKSCEEHLSFLGAGCWPHHVPAICDEIVGRSEFLTPVWGTPSSDHGRNQAWFEFASLLGELIGMEFVGLPVYSYGCAAGHAIRMAARLTGRREVLVSASLDPERLAVIRTYCEPEAVPSHIKVVRVAYDRATHRLDMADLKAKLGPRTAAVYVETPNYLGAIESEAGEIARLARAAGAETIVGVDPISLGVLAPPGDYGADIVVGTTQPLGVHMNCGGGVGGFIATRDEERYAREYPTLNISIAETLGEGQYGFGLTLAHQTSYGMREQGKDWTGNSVYLWAIANAVYMSLLGPEGFREVGRLILQRSHYAARALARVPGVRVPVAGGFFKEFVVD
;
A
#
# COMPACT_ATOMS: atom_id res chain seq x y z
N MET A 1 -41.65 -20.36 14.99
CA MET A 1 -40.38 -19.61 15.01
C MET A 1 -39.35 -20.44 15.78
N SER A 2 -38.12 -20.53 15.30
CA SER A 2 -37.05 -21.27 15.98
C SER A 2 -36.86 -20.75 17.42
N GLN A 3 -36.88 -21.64 18.41
CA GLN A 3 -36.50 -21.30 19.79
C GLN A 3 -34.97 -21.15 19.96
N ARG A 4 -34.18 -21.60 18.98
CA ARG A 4 -32.73 -21.44 18.99
C ARG A 4 -32.33 -20.03 18.58
N ALA A 5 -31.41 -19.46 19.36
CA ALA A 5 -30.66 -18.28 18.97
C ALA A 5 -29.91 -18.56 17.65
N HIS A 6 -29.93 -17.55 16.79
CA HIS A 6 -29.10 -17.49 15.60
C HIS A 6 -27.66 -17.14 16.01
N PRO A 7 -26.63 -17.86 15.53
CA PRO A 7 -25.24 -17.71 15.99
C PRO A 7 -24.65 -16.32 15.75
N TYR A 8 -25.16 -15.59 14.75
CA TYR A 8 -24.70 -14.23 14.41
C TYR A 8 -25.66 -13.11 14.82
N MET A 9 -26.75 -13.43 15.54
CA MET A 9 -27.70 -12.43 16.04
C MET A 9 -28.03 -12.75 17.50
N ALA A 10 -27.30 -12.13 18.42
CA ALA A 10 -27.45 -12.36 19.86
C ALA A 10 -28.91 -12.21 20.33
N ASN A 11 -29.64 -11.22 19.78
CA ASN A 11 -31.01 -10.89 20.18
C ASN A 11 -32.07 -11.59 19.31
N SER A 12 -31.74 -12.72 18.67
CA SER A 12 -32.65 -13.40 17.75
C SER A 12 -33.76 -14.21 18.42
N VAL A 13 -33.60 -14.54 19.71
CA VAL A 13 -34.53 -15.33 20.52
C VAL A 13 -35.87 -14.60 20.64
N ALA A 14 -36.98 -15.33 20.46
CA ALA A 14 -38.32 -14.75 20.43
C ALA A 14 -38.69 -13.99 21.71
N ALA A 15 -38.32 -14.52 22.89
CA ALA A 15 -38.57 -13.86 24.17
C ALA A 15 -37.78 -12.55 24.32
N ILE A 16 -36.52 -12.53 23.91
CA ILE A 16 -35.69 -11.31 23.92
C ILE A 16 -36.28 -10.26 22.97
N LYS A 17 -36.65 -10.66 21.74
CA LYS A 17 -37.31 -9.76 20.79
C LYS A 17 -38.60 -9.17 21.34
N ARG A 18 -39.43 -9.98 22.00
CA ARG A 18 -40.68 -9.51 22.61
C ARG A 18 -40.39 -8.50 23.71
N ALA A 19 -39.49 -8.81 24.64
CA ALA A 19 -39.11 -7.88 25.70
C ALA A 19 -38.59 -6.54 25.15
N MET A 20 -37.76 -6.57 24.10
CA MET A 20 -37.27 -5.35 23.44
C MET A 20 -38.40 -4.55 22.76
N LEU A 21 -39.35 -5.22 22.11
CA LEU A 21 -40.50 -4.59 21.46
C LEU A 21 -41.44 -3.96 22.49
N ASP A 22 -41.70 -4.65 23.60
CA ASP A 22 -42.56 -4.16 24.67
C ASP A 22 -41.93 -2.92 25.35
N GLU A 23 -40.60 -2.91 25.56
CA GLU A 23 -39.86 -1.77 26.12
C GLU A 23 -39.98 -0.50 25.26
N ILE A 24 -39.89 -0.64 23.93
CA ILE A 24 -39.98 0.49 23.00
C ILE A 24 -41.42 0.79 22.57
N GLY A 25 -42.41 0.03 23.06
CA GLY A 25 -43.82 0.21 22.72
C GLY A 25 -44.22 -0.16 21.28
N ALA A 26 -43.45 -1.01 20.60
CA ALA A 26 -43.73 -1.44 19.23
C ALA A 26 -44.44 -2.81 19.20
N GLY A 27 -45.49 -2.96 18.41
CA GLY A 27 -46.24 -4.21 18.29
C GLY A 27 -45.51 -5.29 17.47
N SER A 28 -44.65 -4.85 16.54
CA SER A 28 -43.94 -5.72 15.60
C SER A 28 -42.63 -5.12 15.09
N ILE A 29 -41.74 -5.97 14.57
CA ILE A 29 -40.52 -5.52 13.88
C ILE A 29 -40.85 -4.65 12.66
N ALA A 30 -41.99 -4.89 11.99
CA ALA A 30 -42.38 -4.15 10.79
C ALA A 30 -42.68 -2.67 11.07
N GLU A 31 -43.20 -2.35 12.27
CA GLU A 31 -43.46 -0.97 12.70
C GLU A 31 -42.16 -0.17 12.83
N LEU A 32 -41.03 -0.80 13.19
CA LEU A 32 -39.72 -0.13 13.27
C LEU A 32 -39.22 0.43 11.93
N PHE A 33 -39.83 0.03 10.83
CA PHE A 33 -39.48 0.46 9.48
C PHE A 33 -40.52 1.40 8.85
N GLU A 34 -41.50 1.93 9.61
CA GLU A 34 -42.55 2.82 9.09
C GLU A 34 -42.02 4.03 8.31
N GLN A 35 -40.85 4.55 8.70
CA GLN A 35 -40.14 5.65 8.04
C GLN A 35 -39.68 5.34 6.60
N ILE A 36 -39.67 4.07 6.19
CA ILE A 36 -39.33 3.66 4.82
C ILE A 36 -40.63 3.65 4.00
N PRO A 37 -40.77 4.55 2.99
CA PRO A 37 -41.93 4.59 2.10
C PRO A 37 -42.25 3.22 1.51
N ALA A 38 -43.54 2.88 1.42
CA ALA A 38 -43.98 1.54 1.02
C ALA A 38 -43.54 1.17 -0.41
N ASP A 39 -43.50 2.14 -1.31
CA ASP A 39 -43.02 2.03 -2.69
C ASP A 39 -41.50 1.87 -2.82
N HIS A 40 -40.73 2.15 -1.76
CA HIS A 40 -39.31 1.83 -1.67
C HIS A 40 -39.02 0.43 -1.09
N ARG A 41 -40.05 -0.26 -0.58
CA ARG A 41 -39.88 -1.61 -0.03
C ARG A 41 -39.88 -2.64 -1.14
N LEU A 42 -39.04 -3.66 -0.99
CA LEU A 42 -39.04 -4.79 -1.91
C LEU A 42 -40.34 -5.61 -1.70
N ALA A 43 -41.22 -5.62 -2.69
CA ALA A 43 -42.50 -6.35 -2.65
C ALA A 43 -42.37 -7.87 -2.89
N ARG A 44 -41.15 -8.40 -2.85
CA ARG A 44 -40.84 -9.81 -3.05
C ARG A 44 -39.67 -10.23 -2.15
N PRO A 45 -39.47 -11.53 -1.90
CA PRO A 45 -38.24 -12.02 -1.28
C PRO A 45 -36.99 -11.66 -2.10
N LEU A 46 -35.85 -11.60 -1.42
CA LEU A 46 -34.55 -11.57 -2.09
C LEU A 46 -34.37 -12.88 -2.87
N ASN A 47 -33.89 -12.77 -4.12
CA ASN A 47 -33.58 -13.93 -4.93
C ASN A 47 -32.15 -14.41 -4.60
N LEU A 48 -32.03 -15.17 -3.51
CA LEU A 48 -30.75 -15.71 -3.03
C LEU A 48 -30.75 -17.24 -3.14
N PRO A 49 -29.57 -17.87 -3.32
CA PRO A 49 -29.44 -19.31 -3.16
C PRO A 49 -29.91 -19.77 -1.78
N PRO A 50 -30.32 -21.05 -1.63
CA PRO A 50 -30.66 -21.59 -0.32
C PRO A 50 -29.52 -21.41 0.69
N ALA A 51 -29.86 -21.07 1.92
CA ALA A 51 -28.88 -20.93 3.00
C ALA A 51 -28.17 -22.27 3.23
N LEU A 52 -26.84 -22.22 3.35
CA LEU A 52 -26.07 -23.40 3.75
C LEU A 52 -26.41 -23.75 5.21
N PRO A 53 -26.60 -25.04 5.52
CA PRO A 53 -27.22 -25.46 6.78
C PRO A 53 -26.29 -25.33 8.00
N SER A 54 -24.98 -25.15 7.79
CA SER A 54 -23.99 -25.06 8.87
C SER A 54 -22.69 -24.41 8.39
N GLU A 55 -21.87 -23.97 9.35
CA GLU A 55 -20.51 -23.49 9.10
C GLU A 55 -19.64 -24.55 8.40
N ALA A 56 -19.78 -25.82 8.79
CA ALA A 56 -19.07 -26.92 8.13
C ALA A 56 -19.48 -27.07 6.65
N ALA A 57 -20.76 -26.86 6.32
CA ALA A 57 -21.23 -26.88 4.94
C ALA A 57 -20.70 -25.67 4.15
N LEU A 58 -20.65 -24.49 4.78
CA LEU A 58 -20.03 -23.29 4.20
C LEU A 58 -18.55 -23.51 3.91
N ARG A 59 -17.79 -24.04 4.87
CA ARG A 59 -16.36 -24.33 4.70
C ARG A 59 -16.12 -25.30 3.54
N ARG A 60 -16.88 -26.40 3.46
CA ARG A 60 -16.76 -27.35 2.34
C ARG A 60 -17.05 -26.68 1.00
N HIS A 61 -18.16 -25.93 0.92
CA HIS A 61 -18.52 -25.22 -0.31
C HIS A 61 -17.42 -24.26 -0.78
N LEU A 62 -16.83 -23.48 0.14
CA LEU A 62 -15.74 -22.57 -0.17
C LEU A 62 -14.49 -23.31 -0.63
N LEU A 63 -14.08 -24.38 0.06
CA LEU A 63 -12.91 -25.18 -0.34
C LEU A 63 -13.11 -25.87 -1.70
N ASP A 64 -14.31 -26.38 -1.97
CA ASP A 64 -14.65 -26.98 -3.27
C ASP A 64 -14.57 -25.93 -4.39
N ALA A 65 -15.00 -24.69 -4.12
CA ALA A 65 -14.86 -23.60 -5.08
C ALA A 65 -13.40 -23.20 -5.30
N LEU A 66 -12.63 -23.05 -4.21
CA LEU A 66 -11.21 -22.64 -4.26
C LEU A 66 -10.30 -23.69 -4.87
N SER A 67 -10.63 -24.99 -4.75
CA SER A 67 -9.84 -26.10 -5.34
C SER A 67 -9.76 -26.08 -6.87
N LYS A 68 -10.58 -25.25 -7.53
CA LYS A 68 -10.54 -25.04 -8.98
C LYS A 68 -9.41 -24.09 -9.40
N ASN A 69 -8.85 -23.33 -8.46
CA ASN A 69 -7.71 -22.45 -8.71
C ASN A 69 -6.40 -23.24 -8.72
N LYS A 70 -5.39 -22.70 -9.39
CA LYS A 70 -4.00 -23.17 -9.33
C LYS A 70 -3.18 -22.19 -8.51
N SER A 71 -2.67 -22.64 -7.37
CA SER A 71 -1.98 -21.77 -6.43
C SER A 71 -0.51 -21.58 -6.81
N CYS A 72 0.11 -20.53 -6.26
CA CYS A 72 1.56 -20.35 -6.36
C CYS A 72 2.35 -21.31 -5.44
N GLU A 73 1.66 -22.12 -4.64
CA GLU A 73 2.27 -23.25 -3.90
C GLU A 73 2.40 -24.48 -4.80
N GLU A 74 1.41 -24.71 -5.68
CA GLU A 74 1.44 -25.78 -6.68
C GLU A 74 2.32 -25.44 -7.88
N HIS A 75 2.39 -24.15 -8.26
CA HIS A 75 3.08 -23.67 -9.44
C HIS A 75 4.01 -22.50 -9.11
N LEU A 76 5.27 -22.58 -9.52
CA LEU A 76 6.20 -21.45 -9.39
C LEU A 76 5.74 -20.28 -10.26
N SER A 77 5.66 -19.08 -9.66
CA SER A 77 5.34 -17.84 -10.36
C SER A 77 6.53 -16.89 -10.32
N PHE A 78 6.98 -16.48 -11.51
CA PHE A 78 8.02 -15.46 -11.71
C PHE A 78 7.46 -14.22 -12.41
N LEU A 79 6.14 -14.00 -12.34
CA LEU A 79 5.49 -12.87 -13.00
C LEU A 79 5.92 -11.51 -12.43
N GLY A 80 6.15 -11.45 -11.11
CA GLY A 80 6.67 -10.25 -10.44
C GLY A 80 5.77 -9.03 -10.58
N ALA A 81 6.33 -7.91 -11.04
CA ALA A 81 5.62 -6.67 -11.34
C ALA A 81 4.95 -5.98 -10.13
N GLY A 82 5.50 -6.14 -8.93
CA GLY A 82 4.97 -5.52 -7.71
C GLY A 82 4.19 -6.44 -6.78
N CYS A 83 4.04 -7.72 -7.13
CA CYS A 83 3.52 -8.75 -6.23
C CYS A 83 4.39 -10.02 -6.34
N TRP A 84 4.99 -10.43 -5.23
CA TRP A 84 5.98 -11.51 -5.26
C TRP A 84 5.68 -12.60 -4.23
N PRO A 85 5.98 -13.88 -4.55
CA PRO A 85 5.81 -15.00 -3.64
C PRO A 85 6.93 -15.05 -2.60
N HIS A 86 7.03 -14.01 -1.77
CA HIS A 86 7.98 -13.97 -0.66
C HIS A 86 7.50 -14.86 0.48
N HIS A 87 8.46 -15.44 1.21
CA HIS A 87 8.14 -16.20 2.40
C HIS A 87 7.61 -15.25 3.49
N VAL A 88 6.40 -15.54 3.98
CA VAL A 88 5.79 -14.88 5.12
C VAL A 88 5.97 -15.79 6.35
N PRO A 89 6.74 -15.36 7.37
CA PRO A 89 6.90 -16.11 8.60
C PRO A 89 5.56 -16.28 9.32
N ALA A 90 5.28 -17.47 9.86
CA ALA A 90 4.00 -17.80 10.51
C ALA A 90 3.61 -16.84 11.65
N ILE A 91 4.60 -16.21 12.31
CA ILE A 91 4.34 -15.21 13.35
C ILE A 91 3.62 -13.96 12.81
N CYS A 92 3.78 -13.62 11.54
CA CYS A 92 3.03 -12.51 10.92
C CYS A 92 1.54 -12.83 10.90
N ASP A 93 1.16 -14.04 10.48
CA ASP A 93 -0.22 -14.50 10.44
C ASP A 93 -0.81 -14.62 11.85
N GLU A 94 -0.03 -15.14 12.81
CA GLU A 94 -0.44 -15.25 14.21
C GLU A 94 -0.78 -13.87 14.80
N ILE A 95 0.10 -12.87 14.63
CA ILE A 95 -0.13 -11.53 15.19
C ILE A 95 -1.29 -10.82 14.49
N VAL A 96 -1.38 -10.90 13.15
CA VAL A 96 -2.48 -10.29 12.39
C VAL A 96 -3.83 -10.92 12.76
N GLY A 97 -3.85 -12.21 13.12
CA GLY A 97 -5.05 -12.92 13.55
C GLY A 97 -5.56 -12.55 14.95
N ARG A 98 -4.78 -11.83 15.75
CA ARG A 98 -5.17 -11.44 17.11
C ARG A 98 -6.32 -10.44 17.09
N SER A 99 -7.33 -10.69 17.93
CA SER A 99 -8.60 -9.95 17.90
C SER A 99 -8.43 -8.46 18.19
N GLU A 100 -7.45 -8.07 19.02
CA GLU A 100 -7.09 -6.69 19.35
C GLU A 100 -6.49 -5.89 18.19
N PHE A 101 -6.03 -6.56 17.12
CA PHE A 101 -5.63 -5.90 15.87
C PHE A 101 -6.69 -6.07 14.78
N LEU A 102 -7.27 -7.26 14.66
CA LEU A 102 -8.16 -7.63 13.56
C LEU A 102 -9.55 -6.99 13.65
N THR A 103 -10.09 -6.82 14.85
CA THR A 103 -11.50 -6.44 15.06
C THR A 103 -11.75 -4.94 15.29
N PRO A 104 -10.85 -4.16 15.95
CA PRO A 104 -11.09 -2.74 16.15
C PRO A 104 -10.97 -1.97 14.84
N VAL A 105 -11.90 -1.03 14.62
CA VAL A 105 -11.87 -0.14 13.44
C VAL A 105 -11.21 1.18 13.80
N TRP A 106 -11.80 1.94 14.72
CA TRP A 106 -11.24 3.19 15.24
C TRP A 106 -11.63 3.40 16.69
N GLY A 107 -10.72 3.98 17.47
CA GLY A 107 -10.88 4.29 18.88
C GLY A 107 -9.97 5.46 19.26
N THR A 108 -10.09 5.90 20.51
CA THR A 108 -9.28 7.00 21.03
C THR A 108 -7.83 6.55 21.23
N PRO A 109 -6.84 7.47 21.25
CA PRO A 109 -5.46 7.15 21.60
C PRO A 109 -5.31 6.33 22.89
N SER A 110 -6.21 6.53 23.86
CA SER A 110 -6.24 5.80 25.12
C SER A 110 -6.88 4.40 25.05
N SER A 111 -7.87 4.18 24.19
CA SER A 111 -8.53 2.86 24.04
C SER A 111 -7.77 1.94 23.10
N ASP A 112 -7.09 2.51 22.10
CA ASP A 112 -6.35 1.78 21.06
C ASP A 112 -4.83 1.99 21.14
N HIS A 113 -4.31 2.22 22.34
CA HIS A 113 -2.90 2.57 22.57
C HIS A 113 -1.93 1.58 21.91
N GLY A 114 -2.11 0.27 22.13
CA GLY A 114 -1.24 -0.76 21.57
C GLY A 114 -1.26 -0.84 20.05
N ARG A 115 -2.42 -0.57 19.41
CA ARG A 115 -2.52 -0.52 17.95
C ARG A 115 -1.82 0.72 17.39
N ASN A 116 -2.02 1.88 18.00
CA ASN A 116 -1.33 3.10 17.59
C ASN A 116 0.19 2.98 17.79
N GLN A 117 0.63 2.32 18.86
CA GLN A 117 2.05 2.01 19.04
C GLN A 117 2.55 1.12 17.90
N ALA A 118 1.89 0.00 17.58
CA ALA A 118 2.33 -0.88 16.51
C ALA A 118 2.37 -0.18 15.13
N TRP A 119 1.45 0.75 14.87
CA TRP A 119 1.51 1.62 13.69
C TRP A 119 2.67 2.62 13.72
N PHE A 120 3.01 3.16 14.89
CA PHE A 120 4.19 3.99 15.06
C PHE A 120 5.48 3.19 14.83
N GLU A 121 5.55 1.94 15.31
CA GLU A 121 6.68 1.04 15.04
C GLU A 121 6.82 0.74 13.55
N PHE A 122 5.70 0.49 12.84
CA PHE A 122 5.72 0.38 11.38
C PHE A 122 6.34 1.61 10.71
N ALA A 123 5.89 2.81 11.08
CA ALA A 123 6.38 4.06 10.52
C ALA A 123 7.88 4.25 10.80
N SER A 124 8.31 3.96 12.04
CA SER A 124 9.71 4.10 12.48
C SER A 124 10.63 3.12 11.76
N LEU A 125 10.28 1.82 11.76
CA LEU A 125 11.07 0.76 11.11
C LEU A 125 11.18 0.98 9.60
N LEU A 126 10.08 1.36 8.95
CA LEU A 126 10.09 1.63 7.52
C LEU A 126 10.90 2.90 7.21
N GLY A 127 10.79 3.94 8.06
CA GLY A 127 11.58 5.16 7.94
C GLY A 127 13.08 4.91 7.98
N GLU A 128 13.55 4.11 8.93
CA GLU A 128 14.95 3.67 9.00
C GLU A 128 15.38 2.89 7.75
N LEU A 129 14.53 1.98 7.25
CA LEU A 129 14.83 1.15 6.09
C LEU A 129 15.00 1.97 4.80
N ILE A 130 14.22 3.05 4.63
CA ILE A 130 14.21 3.88 3.41
C ILE A 130 14.98 5.20 3.55
N GLY A 131 15.51 5.49 4.73
CA GLY A 131 16.23 6.74 5.04
C GLY A 131 15.32 7.98 5.04
N MET A 132 14.10 7.88 5.56
CA MET A 132 13.14 8.99 5.64
C MET A 132 12.55 9.10 7.04
N GLU A 133 12.19 10.32 7.45
CA GLU A 133 11.75 10.59 8.82
C GLU A 133 10.23 10.58 8.99
N PHE A 134 9.46 10.91 7.94
CA PHE A 134 8.00 11.05 8.04
C PHE A 134 7.27 10.03 7.16
N VAL A 135 6.77 8.97 7.79
CA VAL A 135 6.10 7.84 7.13
C VAL A 135 4.61 7.80 7.48
N GLY A 136 3.77 7.82 6.45
CA GLY A 136 2.34 7.71 6.60
C GLY A 136 1.84 6.27 6.68
N LEU A 137 0.63 6.09 7.21
CA LEU A 137 -0.05 4.81 7.13
C LEU A 137 -0.34 4.42 5.67
N PRO A 138 -0.23 3.12 5.32
CA PRO A 138 -0.25 2.69 3.93
C PRO A 138 -1.62 2.90 3.27
N VAL A 139 -1.58 3.20 1.97
CA VAL A 139 -2.73 3.27 1.06
C VAL A 139 -2.91 1.96 0.29
N TYR A 140 -3.96 1.85 -0.53
CA TYR A 140 -4.40 0.59 -1.13
C TYR A 140 -3.39 -0.16 -2.00
N SER A 141 -2.48 0.54 -2.67
CA SER A 141 -1.49 -0.07 -3.56
C SER A 141 -0.30 0.85 -3.81
N TYR A 142 0.76 0.31 -4.39
CA TYR A 142 1.92 1.08 -4.84
C TYR A 142 1.54 2.16 -5.87
N GLY A 143 0.63 1.85 -6.80
CA GLY A 143 0.12 2.85 -7.76
C GLY A 143 -0.64 3.99 -7.08
N CYS A 144 -1.44 3.68 -6.05
CA CYS A 144 -2.11 4.71 -5.24
C CYS A 144 -1.09 5.59 -4.53
N ALA A 145 -0.06 5.00 -3.91
CA ALA A 145 1.00 5.75 -3.24
C ALA A 145 1.73 6.70 -4.20
N ALA A 146 2.13 6.22 -5.38
CA ALA A 146 2.74 7.04 -6.41
C ALA A 146 1.80 8.18 -6.89
N GLY A 147 0.52 7.89 -7.13
CA GLY A 147 -0.47 8.89 -7.50
C GLY A 147 -0.67 9.97 -6.44
N HIS A 148 -0.76 9.58 -5.17
CA HIS A 148 -0.84 10.51 -4.03
C HIS A 148 0.43 11.37 -3.91
N ALA A 149 1.62 10.78 -4.04
CA ALA A 149 2.90 11.49 -4.01
C ALA A 149 3.01 12.52 -5.16
N ILE A 150 2.56 12.17 -6.36
CA ILE A 150 2.54 13.09 -7.51
C ILE A 150 1.59 14.26 -7.27
N ARG A 151 0.39 14.00 -6.74
CA ARG A 151 -0.55 15.08 -6.35
C ARG A 151 0.02 15.96 -5.23
N MET A 152 0.74 15.37 -4.28
CA MET A 152 1.43 16.09 -3.21
C MET A 152 2.51 17.02 -3.79
N ALA A 153 3.38 16.51 -4.67
CA ALA A 153 4.41 17.32 -5.33
C ALA A 153 3.83 18.46 -6.18
N ALA A 154 2.71 18.22 -6.87
CA ALA A 154 2.00 19.26 -7.61
C ALA A 154 1.49 20.41 -6.71
N ARG A 155 1.00 20.09 -5.50
CA ARG A 155 0.59 21.10 -4.51
C ARG A 155 1.77 21.85 -3.93
N LEU A 156 2.85 21.16 -3.58
CA LEU A 156 4.08 21.75 -3.03
C LEU A 156 4.71 22.76 -3.99
N THR A 157 4.76 22.41 -5.29
CA THR A 157 5.44 23.23 -6.30
C THR A 157 4.51 24.22 -7.01
N GLY A 158 3.18 24.02 -6.93
CA GLY A 158 2.20 24.74 -7.74
C GLY A 158 2.23 24.38 -9.24
N ARG A 159 2.95 23.31 -9.60
CA ARG A 159 3.21 22.90 -10.99
C ARG A 159 2.40 21.66 -11.36
N ARG A 160 2.22 21.41 -12.65
CA ARG A 160 1.22 20.45 -13.18
C ARG A 160 1.77 19.56 -14.29
N GLU A 161 3.03 19.18 -14.18
CA GLU A 161 3.69 18.23 -15.08
C GLU A 161 4.55 17.28 -14.26
N VAL A 162 4.41 15.97 -14.49
CA VAL A 162 5.26 14.95 -13.88
C VAL A 162 5.99 14.20 -14.97
N LEU A 163 7.30 14.01 -14.78
CA LEU A 163 8.11 13.15 -15.64
C LEU A 163 8.13 11.74 -15.06
N VAL A 164 7.79 10.73 -15.86
CA VAL A 164 7.81 9.32 -15.46
C VAL A 164 8.63 8.51 -16.45
N SER A 165 9.29 7.44 -16.01
CA SER A 165 9.96 6.53 -16.95
C SER A 165 8.99 5.90 -17.94
N ALA A 166 9.39 5.77 -19.21
CA ALA A 166 8.65 5.02 -20.22
C ALA A 166 8.68 3.50 -19.98
N SER A 167 9.61 3.00 -19.15
CA SER A 167 9.67 1.60 -18.71
C SER A 167 8.77 1.28 -17.51
N LEU A 168 8.03 2.27 -16.98
CA LEU A 168 7.15 2.08 -15.82
C LEU A 168 6.09 0.99 -16.07
N ASP A 169 5.78 0.23 -15.01
CA ASP A 169 4.71 -0.76 -15.00
C ASP A 169 3.40 -0.19 -15.59
N PRO A 170 2.77 -0.86 -16.58
CA PRO A 170 1.57 -0.35 -17.23
C PRO A 170 0.37 -0.15 -16.31
N GLU A 171 0.18 -1.02 -15.31
CA GLU A 171 -0.91 -0.93 -14.35
C GLU A 171 -0.70 0.25 -13.38
N ARG A 172 0.53 0.38 -12.87
CA ARG A 172 0.94 1.50 -12.01
C ARG A 172 0.77 2.83 -12.74
N LEU A 173 1.15 2.89 -14.01
CA LEU A 173 0.92 4.08 -14.83
C LEU A 173 -0.57 4.38 -15.03
N ALA A 174 -1.42 3.36 -15.20
CA ALA A 174 -2.86 3.55 -15.33
C ALA A 174 -3.45 4.16 -14.04
N VAL A 175 -3.01 3.69 -12.87
CA VAL A 175 -3.40 4.28 -11.58
C VAL A 175 -2.88 5.71 -11.45
N ILE A 176 -1.60 5.97 -11.75
CA ILE A 176 -1.03 7.32 -11.71
C ILE A 176 -1.81 8.29 -12.61
N ARG A 177 -2.15 7.88 -13.84
CA ARG A 177 -2.95 8.69 -14.77
C ARG A 177 -4.33 9.01 -14.22
N THR A 178 -4.94 8.07 -13.49
CA THR A 178 -6.23 8.29 -12.83
C THR A 178 -6.11 9.36 -11.75
N TYR A 179 -5.06 9.30 -10.92
CA TYR A 179 -4.79 10.32 -9.90
C TYR A 179 -4.42 11.70 -10.48
N CYS A 180 -3.83 11.72 -11.67
CA CYS A 180 -3.47 12.94 -12.40
C CYS A 180 -4.65 13.60 -13.13
N GLU A 181 -5.83 12.97 -13.11
CA GLU A 181 -7.07 13.43 -13.73
C GLU A 181 -6.97 13.59 -15.27
N PRO A 182 -8.09 13.59 -16.01
CA PRO A 182 -8.06 13.86 -17.45
C PRO A 182 -7.82 15.35 -17.75
N GLU A 183 -7.32 15.66 -18.95
CA GLU A 183 -6.99 17.04 -19.39
C GLU A 183 -8.15 18.05 -19.27
N ALA A 184 -9.39 17.56 -19.33
CA ALA A 184 -10.58 18.40 -19.19
C ALA A 184 -10.79 18.95 -17.77
N VAL A 185 -10.12 18.38 -16.75
CA VAL A 185 -10.27 18.79 -15.36
C VAL A 185 -9.28 19.92 -15.04
N PRO A 186 -9.74 21.03 -14.43
CA PRO A 186 -8.87 22.16 -14.11
C PRO A 186 -7.71 21.82 -13.18
N SER A 187 -7.73 20.71 -12.43
CA SER A 187 -6.67 20.19 -11.56
C SER A 187 -5.73 19.17 -12.24
N HIS A 188 -5.86 18.95 -13.56
CA HIS A 188 -5.03 18.02 -14.33
C HIS A 188 -3.52 18.23 -14.13
N ILE A 189 -2.81 17.10 -14.00
CA ILE A 189 -1.35 17.00 -13.98
C ILE A 189 -0.92 16.23 -15.22
N LYS A 190 -0.14 16.86 -16.09
CA LYS A 190 0.35 16.24 -17.32
C LYS A 190 1.40 15.18 -17.02
N VAL A 191 1.15 13.93 -17.43
CA VAL A 191 2.12 12.84 -17.31
C VAL A 191 2.96 12.74 -18.57
N VAL A 192 4.25 13.06 -18.48
CA VAL A 192 5.20 13.03 -19.60
C VAL A 192 6.15 11.87 -19.44
N ARG A 193 6.24 11.02 -20.46
CA ARG A 193 7.16 9.87 -20.48
C ARG A 193 8.57 10.28 -20.88
N VAL A 194 9.55 9.90 -20.08
CA VAL A 194 10.98 9.99 -20.37
C VAL A 194 11.44 8.64 -20.93
N ALA A 195 12.22 8.65 -22.00
CA ALA A 195 12.76 7.44 -22.60
C ALA A 195 13.64 6.66 -21.62
N TYR A 196 13.91 5.40 -21.96
CA TYR A 196 14.88 4.57 -21.26
C TYR A 196 15.87 4.01 -22.29
N ASP A 197 17.10 3.79 -21.86
CA ASP A 197 18.14 3.19 -22.69
C ASP A 197 17.85 1.70 -22.89
N ARG A 198 17.86 1.22 -24.13
CA ARG A 198 17.50 -0.18 -24.43
C ARG A 198 18.56 -1.21 -24.01
N ALA A 199 19.80 -0.80 -23.80
CA ALA A 199 20.85 -1.73 -23.39
C ALA A 199 20.83 -1.96 -21.88
N THR A 200 20.61 -0.90 -21.12
CA THR A 200 20.66 -0.88 -19.65
C THR A 200 19.27 -0.94 -19.01
N HIS A 201 18.22 -0.62 -19.75
CA HIS A 201 16.85 -0.45 -19.26
C HIS A 201 16.67 0.66 -18.20
N ARG A 202 17.67 1.54 -18.03
CA ARG A 202 17.65 2.69 -17.13
C ARG A 202 17.06 3.91 -17.80
N LEU A 203 16.65 4.89 -17.01
CA LEU A 203 16.16 6.18 -17.49
C LEU A 203 17.19 6.86 -18.43
N ASP A 204 16.73 7.39 -19.56
CA ASP A 204 17.58 8.17 -20.47
C ASP A 204 17.81 9.58 -19.89
N MET A 205 19.04 9.81 -19.41
CA MET A 205 19.43 11.07 -18.79
C MET A 205 19.45 12.27 -19.76
N ALA A 206 19.66 12.05 -21.07
CA ALA A 206 19.65 13.12 -22.05
C ALA A 206 18.20 13.56 -22.32
N ASP A 207 17.29 12.59 -22.49
CA ASP A 207 15.87 12.88 -22.66
C ASP A 207 15.24 13.47 -21.39
N LEU A 208 15.66 13.03 -20.20
CA LEU A 208 15.27 13.66 -18.93
C LEU A 208 15.64 15.14 -18.92
N LYS A 209 16.91 15.48 -19.22
CA LYS A 209 17.39 16.87 -19.24
C LYS A 209 16.67 17.73 -20.27
N ALA A 210 16.27 17.17 -21.40
CA ALA A 210 15.54 17.88 -22.44
C ALA A 210 14.08 18.19 -22.03
N LYS A 211 13.47 17.35 -21.21
CA LYS A 211 12.06 17.47 -20.78
C LYS A 211 11.89 18.17 -19.44
N LEU A 212 12.90 18.12 -18.57
CA LEU A 212 12.89 18.76 -17.27
C LEU A 212 12.91 20.28 -17.41
N GLY A 213 11.93 20.95 -16.81
CA GLY A 213 11.81 22.40 -16.93
C GLY A 213 10.99 23.06 -15.83
N PRO A 214 10.71 24.36 -15.95
CA PRO A 214 10.05 25.15 -14.90
C PRO A 214 8.59 24.76 -14.65
N ARG A 215 7.98 23.95 -15.54
CA ARG A 215 6.61 23.42 -15.37
C ARG A 215 6.58 22.06 -14.67
N THR A 216 7.73 21.42 -14.48
CA THR A 216 7.83 20.09 -13.89
C THR A 216 7.66 20.19 -12.37
N ALA A 217 6.63 19.54 -11.85
CA ALA A 217 6.35 19.38 -10.42
C ALA A 217 7.22 18.30 -9.79
N ALA A 218 7.39 17.17 -10.50
CA ALA A 218 8.19 16.06 -10.01
C ALA A 218 8.80 15.21 -11.12
N VAL A 219 9.87 14.52 -10.76
CA VAL A 219 10.41 13.38 -11.51
C VAL A 219 10.14 12.12 -10.69
N TYR A 220 9.44 11.14 -11.28
CA TYR A 220 9.15 9.85 -10.68
C TYR A 220 9.96 8.74 -11.35
N VAL A 221 10.76 8.05 -10.56
CA VAL A 221 11.61 6.93 -10.97
C VAL A 221 11.49 5.78 -9.98
N GLU A 222 11.75 4.57 -10.44
CA GLU A 222 11.74 3.38 -9.59
C GLU A 222 13.11 2.73 -9.62
N THR A 223 13.60 2.25 -8.47
CA THR A 223 14.85 1.49 -8.41
C THR A 223 14.75 0.40 -7.34
N PRO A 224 14.79 -0.90 -7.72
CA PRO A 224 14.78 -1.40 -9.10
C PRO A 224 13.51 -0.99 -9.88
N ASN A 225 13.64 -0.76 -11.18
CA ASN A 225 12.50 -0.43 -12.04
C ASN A 225 11.74 -1.68 -12.52
N TYR A 226 10.60 -1.50 -13.19
CA TYR A 226 9.75 -2.59 -13.70
C TYR A 226 10.47 -3.63 -14.58
N LEU A 227 11.51 -3.21 -15.33
CA LEU A 227 12.32 -4.13 -16.15
C LEU A 227 13.48 -4.76 -15.35
N GLY A 228 13.52 -4.50 -14.05
CA GLY A 228 14.52 -5.00 -13.11
C GLY A 228 15.76 -4.15 -12.94
N ALA A 229 15.92 -3.09 -13.73
CA ALA A 229 17.16 -2.31 -13.75
C ALA A 229 17.33 -1.48 -12.48
N ILE A 230 18.57 -1.43 -11.98
CA ILE A 230 18.95 -0.54 -10.88
C ILE A 230 19.34 0.81 -11.48
N GLU A 231 18.62 1.88 -11.13
CA GLU A 231 18.90 3.25 -11.56
C GLU A 231 20.11 3.81 -10.79
N SER A 232 21.33 3.56 -11.27
CA SER A 232 22.55 4.05 -10.59
C SER A 232 22.67 5.58 -10.60
N GLU A 233 21.94 6.23 -11.49
CA GLU A 233 21.88 7.68 -11.68
C GLU A 233 20.81 8.35 -10.80
N ALA A 234 20.11 7.60 -9.94
CA ALA A 234 19.02 8.14 -9.09
C ALA A 234 19.41 9.39 -8.30
N GLY A 235 20.63 9.45 -7.74
CA GLY A 235 21.11 10.64 -7.05
C GLY A 235 21.35 11.86 -7.97
N GLU A 236 21.81 11.63 -9.21
CA GLU A 236 21.94 12.69 -10.21
C GLU A 236 20.57 13.17 -10.71
N ILE A 237 19.61 12.24 -10.87
CA ILE A 237 18.22 12.56 -11.18
C ILE A 237 17.64 13.47 -10.10
N ALA A 238 17.86 13.13 -8.83
CA ALA A 238 17.39 13.94 -7.70
C ALA A 238 18.03 15.34 -7.70
N ARG A 239 19.33 15.43 -7.95
CA ARG A 239 20.05 16.70 -8.06
C ARG A 239 19.51 17.58 -9.20
N LEU A 240 19.25 17.00 -10.37
CA LEU A 240 18.71 17.72 -11.53
C LEU A 240 17.28 18.21 -11.26
N ALA A 241 16.42 17.35 -10.73
CA ALA A 241 15.04 17.71 -10.38
C ALA A 241 15.02 18.90 -9.41
N ARG A 242 15.80 18.82 -8.32
CA ARG A 242 15.93 19.89 -7.33
C ARG A 242 16.46 21.19 -7.94
N ALA A 243 17.45 21.12 -8.83
CA ALA A 243 17.98 22.29 -9.53
C ALA A 243 16.94 22.97 -10.43
N ALA A 244 15.96 22.22 -10.94
CA ALA A 244 14.82 22.75 -11.68
C ALA A 244 13.64 23.19 -10.79
N GLY A 245 13.74 23.01 -9.46
CA GLY A 245 12.67 23.26 -8.50
C GLY A 245 11.53 22.24 -8.56
N ALA A 246 11.80 21.04 -9.05
CA ALA A 246 10.89 19.89 -9.03
C ALA A 246 11.24 18.96 -7.85
N GLU A 247 10.25 18.25 -7.33
CA GLU A 247 10.45 17.21 -6.32
C GLU A 247 10.94 15.90 -6.96
N THR A 248 11.68 15.09 -6.20
CA THR A 248 12.07 13.74 -6.63
C THR A 248 11.25 12.69 -5.90
N ILE A 249 10.50 11.89 -6.65
CA ILE A 249 9.71 10.77 -6.12
C ILE A 249 10.41 9.47 -6.51
N VAL A 250 10.88 8.70 -5.53
CA VAL A 250 11.56 7.43 -5.77
C VAL A 250 10.71 6.27 -5.30
N GLY A 251 10.37 5.42 -6.25
CA GLY A 251 9.71 4.15 -6.02
C GLY A 251 10.69 3.03 -5.68
N VAL A 252 10.41 2.23 -4.66
CA VAL A 252 11.24 1.08 -4.28
C VAL A 252 10.44 -0.19 -3.99
N ASP A 253 11.09 -1.32 -4.24
CA ASP A 253 10.79 -2.58 -3.54
C ASP A 253 11.57 -2.59 -2.21
N PRO A 254 10.89 -2.50 -1.04
CA PRO A 254 11.58 -2.30 0.23
C PRO A 254 12.51 -3.46 0.60
N ILE A 255 12.29 -4.68 0.09
CA ILE A 255 13.19 -5.81 0.42
C ILE A 255 14.55 -5.69 -0.26
N SER A 256 14.66 -4.87 -1.32
CA SER A 256 15.92 -4.59 -2.00
C SER A 256 16.88 -3.76 -1.13
N LEU A 257 16.35 -3.03 -0.15
CA LEU A 257 17.11 -2.09 0.69
C LEU A 257 17.98 -2.79 1.75
N GLY A 258 17.87 -4.12 1.87
CA GLY A 258 18.88 -4.90 2.57
C GLY A 258 20.25 -4.90 1.90
N VAL A 259 20.33 -4.55 0.61
CA VAL A 259 21.57 -4.57 -0.19
C VAL A 259 21.77 -3.35 -1.08
N LEU A 260 20.71 -2.57 -1.34
CA LEU A 260 20.79 -1.30 -2.06
C LEU A 260 20.78 -0.12 -1.07
N ALA A 261 21.42 0.99 -1.47
CA ALA A 261 21.37 2.22 -0.69
C ALA A 261 19.92 2.72 -0.59
N PRO A 262 19.47 3.19 0.59
CA PRO A 262 18.13 3.72 0.76
C PRO A 262 17.95 5.04 -0.01
N PRO A 263 16.72 5.35 -0.50
CA PRO A 263 16.47 6.58 -1.26
C PRO A 263 16.77 7.89 -0.55
N GLY A 264 16.65 7.91 0.78
CA GLY A 264 17.06 9.04 1.60
C GLY A 264 18.50 9.49 1.35
N ASP A 265 19.42 8.52 1.27
CA ASP A 265 20.87 8.76 1.23
C ASP A 265 21.33 9.42 -0.08
N TYR A 266 20.59 9.22 -1.18
CA TYR A 266 20.91 9.84 -2.47
C TYR A 266 19.95 10.98 -2.85
N GLY A 267 19.18 11.49 -1.88
CA GLY A 267 18.51 12.77 -2.02
C GLY A 267 17.08 12.73 -2.59
N ALA A 268 16.39 11.59 -2.51
CA ALA A 268 14.94 11.55 -2.78
C ALA A 268 14.17 12.52 -1.87
N ASP A 269 13.12 13.17 -2.36
CA ASP A 269 12.28 14.06 -1.55
C ASP A 269 11.06 13.33 -1.00
N ILE A 270 10.48 12.45 -1.82
CA ILE A 270 9.37 11.58 -1.49
C ILE A 270 9.74 10.15 -1.89
N VAL A 271 9.51 9.18 -1.00
CA VAL A 271 9.71 7.75 -1.28
C VAL A 271 8.37 7.06 -1.28
N VAL A 272 8.15 6.20 -2.26
CA VAL A 272 6.95 5.37 -2.37
C VAL A 272 7.35 3.92 -2.64
N GLY A 273 6.46 2.99 -2.33
CA GLY A 273 6.74 1.57 -2.54
C GLY A 273 5.53 0.72 -2.18
N THR A 274 5.62 -0.58 -2.42
CA THR A 274 4.66 -1.55 -1.87
C THR A 274 5.12 -2.04 -0.50
N THR A 275 4.18 -2.35 0.39
CA THR A 275 4.45 -3.03 1.65
C THR A 275 4.32 -4.55 1.56
N GLN A 276 3.89 -5.12 0.42
CA GLN A 276 3.65 -6.56 0.28
C GLN A 276 4.85 -7.45 0.65
N PRO A 277 6.09 -7.14 0.22
CA PRO A 277 7.27 -7.94 0.56
C PRO A 277 7.57 -8.04 2.05
N LEU A 278 6.98 -7.16 2.86
CA LEU A 278 7.23 -7.05 4.29
C LEU A 278 6.24 -7.92 5.08
N GLY A 279 6.20 -9.22 4.78
CA GLY A 279 5.38 -10.18 5.54
C GLY A 279 3.89 -10.19 5.20
N VAL A 280 3.50 -9.84 3.97
CA VAL A 280 2.12 -9.95 3.49
C VAL A 280 2.03 -10.94 2.33
N HIS A 281 1.11 -11.90 2.43
CA HIS A 281 0.84 -12.86 1.37
C HIS A 281 0.30 -12.19 0.11
N MET A 282 0.47 -12.81 -1.05
CA MET A 282 0.04 -12.21 -2.33
C MET A 282 -1.46 -11.96 -2.43
N ASN A 283 -2.29 -12.83 -1.81
CA ASN A 283 -3.76 -12.72 -1.74
C ASN A 283 -4.44 -12.34 -3.09
N CYS A 284 -3.88 -12.77 -4.23
CA CYS A 284 -4.34 -12.40 -5.57
C CYS A 284 -4.45 -10.87 -5.78
N GLY A 285 -3.50 -10.10 -5.23
CA GLY A 285 -3.52 -8.62 -5.25
C GLY A 285 -4.23 -7.99 -4.05
N GLY A 286 -4.68 -8.78 -3.06
CA GLY A 286 -5.28 -8.27 -1.84
C GLY A 286 -4.24 -7.81 -0.80
N GLY A 287 -4.47 -6.67 -0.15
CA GLY A 287 -3.62 -6.22 0.95
C GLY A 287 -2.21 -5.75 0.56
N VAL A 288 -1.93 -5.58 -0.74
CA VAL A 288 -0.62 -5.15 -1.27
C VAL A 288 -0.38 -3.65 -1.14
N GLY A 289 -0.49 -3.15 0.10
CA GLY A 289 -0.46 -1.73 0.44
C GLY A 289 0.68 -0.94 -0.20
N GLY A 290 0.47 0.36 -0.35
CA GLY A 290 1.50 1.31 -0.79
C GLY A 290 1.88 2.26 0.34
N PHE A 291 3.16 2.46 0.58
CA PHE A 291 3.63 3.46 1.54
C PHE A 291 4.05 4.75 0.84
N ILE A 292 3.98 5.84 1.60
CA ILE A 292 4.54 7.15 1.24
C ILE A 292 5.43 7.56 2.42
N ALA A 293 6.57 8.15 2.11
CA ALA A 293 7.47 8.72 3.09
C ALA A 293 8.11 10.00 2.56
N THR A 294 8.41 10.94 3.45
CA THR A 294 9.12 12.18 3.13
C THR A 294 10.12 12.51 4.22
N ARG A 295 10.86 13.59 4.01
CA ARG A 295 11.56 14.25 5.11
C ARG A 295 10.56 14.81 6.13
N ASP A 296 10.97 14.90 7.40
CA ASP A 296 10.16 15.53 8.44
C ASP A 296 10.29 17.06 8.38
N GLU A 297 9.66 17.65 7.37
CA GLU A 297 9.59 19.09 7.18
C GLU A 297 8.13 19.55 7.16
N GLU A 298 7.86 20.71 7.76
CA GLU A 298 6.50 21.28 7.86
C GLU A 298 5.80 21.36 6.48
N ARG A 299 6.54 21.70 5.41
CA ARG A 299 5.98 21.78 4.06
C ARG A 299 5.44 20.43 3.56
N TYR A 300 6.13 19.33 3.85
CA TYR A 300 5.66 17.99 3.48
C TYR A 300 4.53 17.55 4.41
N ALA A 301 4.69 17.76 5.72
CA ALA A 301 3.70 17.40 6.72
C ALA A 301 2.31 18.01 6.41
N ARG A 302 2.26 19.29 6.02
CA ARG A 302 1.02 20.02 5.67
C ARG A 302 0.33 19.54 4.38
N GLU A 303 1.09 18.94 3.47
CA GLU A 303 0.58 18.44 2.19
C GLU A 303 0.41 16.92 2.17
N TYR A 304 0.66 16.26 3.30
CA TYR A 304 0.73 14.82 3.39
C TYR A 304 -0.63 14.15 3.09
N PRO A 305 -0.68 13.18 2.17
CA PRO A 305 -1.93 12.67 1.63
C PRO A 305 -2.40 11.36 2.29
N THR A 306 -2.02 11.11 3.55
CA THR A 306 -2.42 9.91 4.33
C THR A 306 -2.56 10.24 5.81
N LEU A 307 -3.16 9.31 6.56
CA LEU A 307 -3.16 9.35 8.02
C LEU A 307 -1.75 9.13 8.57
N ASN A 308 -1.41 9.83 9.66
CA ASN A 308 -0.09 9.80 10.28
C ASN A 308 -0.24 9.54 11.76
N ILE A 309 0.66 8.71 12.32
CA ILE A 309 0.72 8.43 13.75
C ILE A 309 1.93 9.13 14.33
N SER A 310 1.75 9.78 15.48
CA SER A 310 2.82 10.44 16.23
C SER A 310 2.88 9.92 17.66
N ILE A 311 4.01 10.21 18.30
CA ILE A 311 4.30 9.94 19.71
C ILE A 311 4.26 11.27 20.50
N ALA A 312 3.79 11.23 21.74
CA ALA A 312 3.84 12.35 22.67
C ALA A 312 4.04 11.88 24.11
N GLU A 313 4.71 12.67 24.95
CA GLU A 313 4.77 12.42 26.40
C GLU A 313 3.38 12.60 27.02
N THR A 314 3.10 11.79 28.04
CA THR A 314 1.87 11.90 28.84
C THR A 314 2.11 12.71 30.12
N LEU A 315 1.09 12.85 30.97
CA LEU A 315 1.24 13.44 32.31
C LEU A 315 2.13 12.61 33.25
N GLY A 316 2.32 11.32 32.95
CA GLY A 316 3.25 10.46 33.67
C GLY A 316 4.66 10.59 33.09
N GLU A 317 5.64 10.90 33.93
CA GLU A 317 7.04 10.99 33.53
C GLU A 317 7.53 9.69 32.88
N GLY A 318 8.19 9.79 31.72
CA GLY A 318 8.69 8.66 30.95
C GLY A 318 7.62 7.80 30.27
N GLN A 319 6.35 8.21 30.30
CA GLN A 319 5.25 7.51 29.63
C GLN A 319 4.87 8.21 28.32
N TYR A 320 4.64 7.42 27.27
CA TYR A 320 4.31 7.93 25.94
C TYR A 320 2.92 7.46 25.48
N GLY A 321 2.22 8.36 24.80
CA GLY A 321 1.00 8.10 24.06
C GLY A 321 1.24 8.11 22.55
N PHE A 322 0.45 7.32 21.83
CA PHE A 322 0.50 7.24 20.37
C PHE A 322 -0.88 7.54 19.80
N GLY A 323 -0.94 8.34 18.75
CA GLY A 323 -2.21 8.69 18.13
C GLY A 323 -2.08 9.41 16.80
N LEU A 324 -3.22 9.57 16.13
CA LEU A 324 -3.30 10.31 14.89
C LEU A 324 -2.88 11.77 15.11
N THR A 325 -2.01 12.27 14.23
CA THR A 325 -1.60 13.67 14.19
C THR A 325 -2.09 14.33 12.91
N LEU A 326 -2.04 15.67 12.88
CA LEU A 326 -2.38 16.50 11.73
C LEU A 326 -3.78 16.21 11.14
N ALA A 327 -4.73 15.74 11.95
CA ALA A 327 -6.06 15.34 11.48
C ALA A 327 -6.80 16.44 10.70
N HIS A 328 -6.50 17.72 10.95
CA HIS A 328 -7.07 18.85 10.22
C HIS A 328 -6.87 18.74 8.71
N GLN A 329 -5.73 18.26 8.21
CA GLN A 329 -5.45 18.21 6.77
C GLN A 329 -6.13 17.03 6.06
N THR A 330 -6.79 16.16 6.82
CA THR A 330 -7.44 14.95 6.29
C THR A 330 -8.85 15.23 5.79
N SER A 331 -9.46 14.29 5.07
CA SER A 331 -10.89 14.39 4.71
C SER A 331 -11.79 14.51 5.94
N TYR A 332 -11.37 14.00 7.11
CA TYR A 332 -12.13 14.12 8.35
C TYR A 332 -12.09 15.53 8.95
N GLY A 333 -10.99 16.24 8.78
CA GLY A 333 -10.81 17.60 9.29
C GLY A 333 -11.32 18.67 8.33
N MET A 334 -11.09 18.50 7.02
CA MET A 334 -11.29 19.56 6.02
C MET A 334 -12.13 19.14 4.80
N ARG A 335 -12.71 17.93 4.81
CA ARG A 335 -13.65 17.45 3.77
C ARG A 335 -13.10 17.65 2.36
N GLU A 336 -13.77 18.45 1.52
CA GLU A 336 -13.39 18.74 0.13
C GLU A 336 -11.98 19.33 -0.02
N GLN A 337 -11.45 19.96 1.04
CA GLN A 337 -10.12 20.56 1.09
C GLN A 337 -9.06 19.62 1.68
N GLY A 338 -9.44 18.41 2.09
CA GLY A 338 -8.55 17.38 2.61
C GLY A 338 -7.54 16.91 1.56
N LYS A 339 -6.34 16.56 2.03
CA LYS A 339 -5.22 16.09 1.20
C LYS A 339 -5.27 14.59 0.93
N ASP A 340 -6.03 13.85 1.74
CA ASP A 340 -6.35 12.44 1.57
C ASP A 340 -7.87 12.24 1.38
N TRP A 341 -8.24 11.13 0.74
CA TRP A 341 -9.63 10.65 0.58
C TRP A 341 -9.73 9.14 0.80
N THR A 342 -8.78 8.59 1.54
CA THR A 342 -8.57 7.15 1.63
C THR A 342 -9.63 6.52 2.54
N GLY A 343 -9.92 7.16 3.67
CA GLY A 343 -10.80 6.63 4.71
C GLY A 343 -10.23 5.33 5.30
N ASN A 344 -10.95 4.22 5.12
CA ASN A 344 -10.41 2.89 5.43
C ASN A 344 -9.24 2.57 4.51
N SER A 345 -8.26 1.82 5.00
CA SER A 345 -7.14 1.37 4.18
C SER A 345 -6.65 0.00 4.66
N VAL A 346 -5.48 -0.38 4.20
CA VAL A 346 -4.74 -1.61 4.50
C VAL A 346 -4.00 -1.57 5.84
N TYR A 347 -4.50 -0.83 6.84
CA TYR A 347 -3.78 -0.54 8.09
C TYR A 347 -3.46 -1.78 8.95
N LEU A 348 -4.22 -2.86 8.81
CA LEU A 348 -3.91 -4.14 9.47
C LEU A 348 -2.56 -4.70 8.97
N TRP A 349 -2.26 -4.50 7.69
CA TRP A 349 -1.01 -5.01 7.10
C TRP A 349 0.22 -4.23 7.57
N ALA A 350 0.06 -2.97 8.01
CA ALA A 350 1.14 -2.25 8.69
C ALA A 350 1.63 -2.98 9.96
N ILE A 351 0.73 -3.68 10.66
CA ILE A 351 1.09 -4.53 11.81
C ILE A 351 1.93 -5.73 11.35
N ALA A 352 1.54 -6.41 10.27
CA ALA A 352 2.33 -7.48 9.68
C ALA A 352 3.72 -7.00 9.24
N ASN A 353 3.78 -5.81 8.63
CA ASN A 353 5.01 -5.18 8.20
C ASN A 353 5.94 -4.86 9.36
N ALA A 354 5.42 -4.32 10.47
CA ALA A 354 6.19 -4.09 11.69
C ALA A 354 6.75 -5.41 12.23
N VAL A 355 5.92 -6.44 12.37
CA VAL A 355 6.35 -7.78 12.84
C VAL A 355 7.45 -8.34 11.96
N TYR A 356 7.29 -8.29 10.63
CA TYR A 356 8.28 -8.78 9.69
C TYR A 356 9.61 -8.03 9.81
N MET A 357 9.56 -6.69 9.82
CA MET A 357 10.76 -5.88 9.92
C MET A 357 11.49 -6.07 11.25
N SER A 358 10.76 -6.13 12.37
CA SER A 358 11.32 -6.42 13.69
C SER A 358 11.92 -7.82 13.78
N LEU A 359 11.33 -8.81 13.13
CA LEU A 359 11.83 -10.19 13.13
C LEU A 359 13.13 -10.33 12.34
N LEU A 360 13.20 -9.72 11.16
CA LEU A 360 14.38 -9.82 10.31
C LEU A 360 15.54 -8.98 10.86
N GLY A 361 15.26 -7.75 11.27
CA GLY A 361 16.27 -6.76 11.58
C GLY A 361 17.24 -6.49 10.40
N PRO A 362 18.23 -5.59 10.59
CA PRO A 362 19.18 -5.24 9.54
C PRO A 362 19.96 -6.43 8.95
N GLU A 363 20.35 -7.39 9.79
CA GLU A 363 21.08 -8.59 9.36
C GLU A 363 20.21 -9.51 8.49
N GLY A 364 18.95 -9.74 8.88
CA GLY A 364 18.02 -10.56 8.11
C GLY A 364 17.72 -9.94 6.74
N PHE A 365 17.54 -8.62 6.67
CA PHE A 365 17.40 -7.91 5.38
C PHE A 365 18.62 -8.09 4.48
N ARG A 366 19.84 -7.97 5.04
CA ARG A 366 21.09 -8.19 4.28
C ARG A 366 21.19 -9.62 3.78
N GLU A 367 20.85 -10.61 4.60
CA GLU A 367 20.89 -12.02 4.23
C GLU A 367 19.89 -12.33 3.11
N VAL A 368 18.63 -11.93 3.28
CA VAL A 368 17.57 -12.12 2.28
C VAL A 368 17.93 -11.41 0.97
N GLY A 369 18.38 -10.15 1.04
CA GLY A 369 18.80 -9.41 -0.15
C GLY A 369 19.96 -10.07 -0.90
N ARG A 370 20.98 -10.57 -0.18
CA ARG A 370 22.09 -11.32 -0.79
C ARG A 370 21.63 -12.63 -1.42
N LEU A 371 20.75 -13.37 -0.75
CA LEU A 371 20.20 -14.61 -1.27
C LEU A 371 19.42 -14.38 -2.57
N ILE A 372 18.56 -13.36 -2.58
CA ILE A 372 17.78 -12.96 -3.76
C ILE A 372 18.72 -12.60 -4.92
N LEU A 373 19.72 -11.75 -4.67
CA LEU A 373 20.71 -11.40 -5.70
C LEU A 373 21.42 -12.64 -6.25
N GLN A 374 21.94 -13.51 -5.37
CA GLN A 374 22.66 -14.70 -5.79
C GLN A 374 21.79 -15.64 -6.64
N ARG A 375 20.55 -15.90 -6.21
CA ARG A 375 19.62 -16.80 -6.89
C ARG A 375 19.13 -16.22 -8.22
N SER A 376 18.82 -14.94 -8.26
CA SER A 376 18.36 -14.25 -9.48
C SER A 376 19.48 -14.19 -10.53
N HIS A 377 20.70 -13.87 -10.12
CA HIS A 377 21.86 -13.88 -11.01
C HIS A 377 22.27 -15.29 -11.46
N TYR A 378 22.08 -16.31 -10.62
CA TYR A 378 22.23 -17.70 -11.04
C TYR A 378 21.19 -18.06 -12.11
N ALA A 379 19.92 -17.72 -11.89
CA ALA A 379 18.83 -17.99 -12.84
C ALA A 379 19.08 -17.30 -14.19
N ALA A 380 19.44 -16.01 -14.19
CA ALA A 380 19.80 -15.28 -15.39
C ALA A 380 20.93 -15.95 -16.18
N ARG A 381 22.02 -16.37 -15.51
CA ARG A 381 23.14 -17.09 -16.15
C ARG A 381 22.74 -18.46 -16.68
N ALA A 382 21.82 -19.16 -16.01
CA ALA A 382 21.33 -20.45 -16.47
C ALA A 382 20.46 -20.29 -17.72
N LEU A 383 19.54 -19.32 -17.72
CA LEU A 383 18.67 -19.00 -18.85
C LEU A 383 19.45 -18.55 -20.08
N ALA A 384 20.49 -17.71 -19.89
CA ALA A 384 21.34 -17.24 -20.99
C ALA A 384 22.16 -18.36 -21.70
N ARG A 385 22.20 -19.58 -21.14
CA ARG A 385 22.83 -20.74 -21.80
C ARG A 385 21.87 -21.48 -22.73
N VAL A 386 20.58 -21.18 -22.68
CA VAL A 386 19.57 -21.81 -23.55
C VAL A 386 19.73 -21.24 -24.96
N PRO A 387 19.91 -22.09 -25.99
CA PRO A 387 20.04 -21.61 -27.37
C PRO A 387 18.84 -20.75 -27.79
N GLY A 388 19.12 -19.56 -28.31
CA GLY A 388 18.09 -18.61 -28.76
C GLY A 388 17.55 -17.68 -27.68
N VAL A 389 17.91 -17.85 -26.40
CA VAL A 389 17.49 -16.99 -25.29
C VAL A 389 18.57 -15.94 -25.00
N ARG A 390 18.14 -14.69 -24.78
CA ARG A 390 18.99 -13.58 -24.37
C ARG A 390 18.52 -13.03 -23.03
N VAL A 391 19.48 -12.63 -22.20
CA VAL A 391 19.21 -12.03 -20.90
C VAL A 391 20.02 -10.73 -20.81
N PRO A 392 19.44 -9.58 -21.18
CA PRO A 392 20.12 -8.29 -21.07
C PRO A 392 20.29 -7.89 -19.60
N VAL A 393 21.55 -7.80 -19.14
CA VAL A 393 21.89 -7.55 -17.72
C VAL A 393 22.69 -6.26 -17.49
N ALA A 394 22.90 -5.44 -18.52
CA ALA A 394 23.84 -4.31 -18.44
C ALA A 394 23.43 -3.24 -17.42
N GLY A 395 22.13 -3.09 -17.13
CA GLY A 395 21.65 -2.19 -16.09
C GLY A 395 21.90 -2.65 -14.66
N GLY A 396 22.31 -3.91 -14.46
CA GLY A 396 22.27 -4.57 -13.16
C GLY A 396 20.83 -4.77 -12.67
N PHE A 397 20.61 -5.81 -11.87
CA PHE A 397 19.27 -6.11 -11.36
C PHE A 397 19.31 -6.77 -9.99
N PHE A 398 18.21 -6.59 -9.24
CA PHE A 398 18.03 -7.19 -7.92
C PHE A 398 17.38 -8.58 -8.01
N LYS A 399 16.10 -8.64 -8.41
CA LYS A 399 15.32 -9.88 -8.46
C LYS A 399 14.49 -10.09 -9.72
N GLU A 400 14.25 -9.02 -10.49
CA GLU A 400 13.53 -9.04 -11.76
C GLU A 400 14.52 -8.76 -12.89
N PHE A 401 14.34 -9.36 -14.05
CA PHE A 401 15.17 -9.12 -15.23
C PHE A 401 14.43 -9.58 -16.49
N VAL A 402 14.75 -8.95 -17.63
CA VAL A 402 14.17 -9.28 -18.93
C VAL A 402 14.82 -10.55 -19.51
N VAL A 403 14.01 -11.36 -20.19
CA VAL A 403 14.44 -12.53 -20.97
C VAL A 403 13.82 -12.40 -22.36
N ASP A 404 14.66 -12.37 -23.39
CA ASP A 404 14.32 -12.16 -24.81
C ASP A 404 14.52 -13.42 -25.66
#